data_AF-A0A2R6CET2-F1
#
_entry.id   AF-A0A2R6CET2-F1
#
_cell.length_a   1.000
_cell.length_b   1.000
_cell.length_c   1.000
_cell.angle_alpha   90.00
_cell.angle_beta   90.00
_cell.angle_gamma   90.00
#
_symmetry.space_group_name_H-M   'P 1'
#
loop_
_entity.id
_entity.type
_entity.pdbx_description
1 polymer ?
#
loop_
_entity_poly.entity_id
_entity_poly.type
_entity_poly.pdbx_seq_one_letter_code
_entity_poly.pdbx_strand_id
1 'polypeptide(L)'
;FSGIITTSVELIDKAIKQLPNLRWENNIMDICIKINELENQADAVLNEGVSNLFNGHDAIEIIKLKEVYEYLELVTDKCEDVADVLRDLVVKYS
;
A
#
# COMPACT_ATOMS: atom_id res chain seq x y z
N PHE A 1 3.57 7.99 -4.80
CA PHE A 1 3.45 7.78 -3.34
C PHE A 1 2.33 8.55 -2.66
N SER A 2 2.39 9.89 -2.48
CA SER A 2 1.40 10.58 -1.60
C SER A 2 -0.07 10.25 -1.89
N GLY A 3 -0.51 10.30 -3.15
CA GLY A 3 -1.89 9.94 -3.50
C GLY A 3 -2.22 8.46 -3.22
N ILE A 4 -1.28 7.56 -3.48
CA ILE A 4 -1.41 6.12 -3.22
C ILE A 4 -1.56 5.89 -1.70
N ILE A 5 -0.64 6.41 -0.90
CA ILE A 5 -0.63 6.26 0.56
C ILE A 5 -1.92 6.80 1.18
N THR A 6 -2.33 8.02 0.82
CA THR A 6 -3.57 8.61 1.35
C THR A 6 -4.77 7.74 1.00
N THR A 7 -4.86 7.25 -0.24
CA THR A 7 -5.98 6.39 -0.68
C THR A 7 -5.97 5.06 0.07
N SER A 8 -4.81 4.42 0.24
CA SER A 8 -4.68 3.17 1.00
C SER A 8 -5.14 3.34 2.46
N VAL A 9 -4.73 4.43 3.12
CA VAL A 9 -5.14 4.72 4.50
C VAL A 9 -6.65 5.01 4.61
N GLU A 10 -7.23 5.74 3.67
CA GLU A 10 -8.68 5.97 3.63
C GLU A 10 -9.48 4.68 3.41
N LEU A 11 -8.97 3.76 2.60
CA LEU A 11 -9.57 2.45 2.38
C LEU A 11 -9.51 1.60 3.65
N ILE A 12 -8.36 1.59 4.35
CA ILE A 12 -8.21 0.91 5.65
C ILE A 12 -9.21 1.47 6.68
N ASP A 13 -9.31 2.79 6.82
CA ASP A 13 -10.28 3.43 7.73
C ASP A 13 -11.72 3.02 7.41
N LYS A 14 -12.09 2.99 6.11
CA LYS A 14 -13.41 2.51 5.66
C LYS A 14 -13.64 1.03 5.99
N ALA A 15 -12.64 0.17 5.87
CA ALA A 15 -12.77 -1.25 6.20
C ALA A 15 -12.95 -1.46 7.71
N ILE A 16 -12.13 -0.81 8.53
CA ILE A 16 -12.19 -0.91 10.00
C ILE A 16 -13.56 -0.44 10.51
N LYS A 17 -14.10 0.66 9.97
CA LYS A 17 -15.44 1.17 10.35
C LYS A 17 -16.59 0.24 10.00
N GLN A 18 -16.40 -0.71 9.08
CA GLN A 18 -17.43 -1.67 8.67
C GLN A 18 -17.47 -2.94 9.53
N LEU A 19 -16.38 -3.26 10.24
CA LEU A 19 -16.27 -4.47 11.09
C LEU A 19 -17.42 -4.66 12.10
N PRO A 20 -18.03 -3.63 12.72
CA PRO A 20 -19.10 -3.82 13.70
C PRO A 20 -20.45 -4.28 13.12
N ASN A 21 -20.67 -4.18 11.81
CA ASN A 21 -21.93 -4.55 11.18
C ASN A 21 -21.95 -6.06 10.83
N LEU A 22 -23.10 -6.66 10.51
CA LEU A 22 -23.24 -8.12 10.32
C LEU A 22 -23.25 -8.60 8.84
N ARG A 23 -22.94 -7.72 7.88
CA ARG A 23 -22.95 -8.02 6.42
C ARG A 23 -21.88 -7.24 5.63
N TRP A 24 -20.61 -7.47 5.92
CA TRP A 24 -19.47 -6.66 5.43
C TRP A 24 -18.44 -7.43 4.60
N GLU A 25 -18.51 -8.76 4.57
CA GLU A 25 -17.49 -9.64 3.98
C GLU A 25 -17.12 -9.23 2.54
N ASN A 26 -18.11 -9.05 1.66
CA ASN A 26 -17.87 -8.66 0.26
C ASN A 26 -17.25 -7.25 0.14
N ASN A 27 -17.68 -6.30 0.97
CA ASN A 27 -17.14 -4.94 0.91
C ASN A 27 -15.71 -4.85 1.42
N ILE A 28 -15.36 -5.63 2.46
CA ILE A 28 -13.98 -5.67 2.96
C ILE A 28 -13.07 -6.38 1.95
N MET A 29 -13.54 -7.47 1.32
CA MET A 29 -12.75 -8.15 0.29
C MET A 29 -12.44 -7.24 -0.90
N ASP A 30 -13.42 -6.47 -1.38
CA ASP A 30 -13.21 -5.47 -2.45
C ASP A 30 -12.21 -4.38 -2.04
N ILE A 31 -12.21 -3.98 -0.77
CA ILE A 31 -11.21 -3.03 -0.24
C ILE A 31 -9.82 -3.66 -0.22
N CYS A 32 -9.70 -4.91 0.24
CA CYS A 32 -8.41 -5.62 0.27
C CYS A 32 -7.81 -5.76 -1.14
N ILE A 33 -8.62 -6.04 -2.15
CA ILE A 33 -8.18 -6.09 -3.56
C ILE A 33 -7.62 -4.74 -4.00
N LYS A 34 -8.35 -3.64 -3.71
CA LYS A 34 -7.90 -2.29 -4.07
C LYS A 34 -6.60 -1.88 -3.38
N ILE A 35 -6.38 -2.30 -2.13
CA ILE A 35 -5.13 -2.02 -1.43
C ILE A 35 -3.96 -2.75 -2.09
N ASN A 36 -4.13 -4.02 -2.47
CA ASN A 36 -3.12 -4.76 -3.23
C ASN A 36 -2.85 -4.11 -4.60
N GLU A 37 -3.87 -3.62 -5.32
CA GLU A 37 -3.67 -2.86 -6.56
C GLU A 37 -2.88 -1.56 -6.36
N LEU A 38 -3.05 -0.90 -5.21
CA LEU A 38 -2.33 0.33 -4.85
C LEU A 38 -0.89 0.05 -4.44
N GLU A 39 -0.64 -1.06 -3.75
CA GLU A 39 0.71 -1.55 -3.43
C GLU A 39 1.49 -1.83 -4.72
N ASN A 40 0.94 -2.62 -5.65
CA ASN A 40 1.55 -2.88 -6.95
C ASN A 40 1.89 -1.58 -7.73
N GLN A 41 1.04 -0.55 -7.62
CA GLN A 41 1.31 0.76 -8.21
C GLN A 41 2.46 1.49 -7.51
N ALA A 42 2.55 1.39 -6.19
CA ALA A 42 3.65 1.97 -5.41
C ALA A 42 4.98 1.32 -5.78
N ASP A 43 4.96 0.00 -5.93
CA ASP A 43 6.09 -0.83 -6.34
C ASP A 43 6.60 -0.46 -7.75
N ALA A 44 5.68 -0.23 -8.69
CA ALA A 44 6.02 0.29 -10.00
C ALA A 44 6.66 1.68 -9.93
N VAL A 45 6.15 2.58 -9.08
CA VAL A 45 6.70 3.93 -8.88
C VAL A 45 8.08 3.88 -8.22
N LEU A 46 8.33 2.95 -7.30
CA LEU A 46 9.65 2.71 -6.73
C LEU A 46 10.63 2.30 -7.83
N ASN A 47 10.27 1.28 -8.61
CA ASN A 47 11.13 0.75 -9.67
C ASN A 47 11.47 1.80 -10.74
N GLU A 48 10.47 2.55 -11.21
CA GLU A 48 10.67 3.65 -12.16
C GLU A 48 11.52 4.77 -11.57
N GLY A 49 11.22 5.18 -10.34
CA GLY A 49 11.95 6.23 -9.63
C GLY A 49 13.42 5.89 -9.43
N VAL A 50 13.71 4.68 -8.93
CA VAL A 50 15.08 4.20 -8.73
C VAL A 50 15.81 4.06 -10.06
N SER A 51 15.19 3.48 -11.08
CA SER A 51 15.78 3.39 -12.43
C SER A 51 16.20 4.77 -12.96
N ASN A 52 15.34 5.77 -12.78
CA ASN A 52 15.64 7.15 -13.17
C ASN A 52 16.78 7.78 -12.37
N LEU A 53 16.88 7.50 -11.06
CA LEU A 53 18.00 7.97 -10.23
C LEU A 53 19.35 7.44 -10.73
N PHE A 54 19.41 6.16 -11.11
CA PHE A 54 20.63 5.53 -11.58
C PHE A 54 21.10 5.99 -12.97
N ASN A 55 20.31 6.78 -13.69
CA ASN A 55 20.76 7.50 -14.88
C ASN A 55 21.64 8.73 -14.55
N GLY A 56 21.66 9.16 -13.28
CA GLY A 56 22.53 10.24 -12.78
C GLY A 56 23.95 9.79 -12.46
N HIS A 57 24.78 10.74 -12.00
CA HIS A 57 26.19 10.50 -11.66
C HIS A 57 26.58 10.86 -10.22
N ASP A 58 25.72 11.57 -9.48
CA ASP A 58 25.96 11.88 -8.07
C ASP A 58 25.50 10.72 -7.17
N ALA A 59 26.46 9.92 -6.73
CA ALA A 59 26.20 8.77 -5.86
C ALA A 59 25.57 9.17 -4.50
N ILE A 60 25.90 10.34 -3.96
CA ILE A 60 25.36 10.79 -2.66
C ILE A 60 23.88 11.13 -2.83
N GLU A 61 23.51 11.79 -3.91
CA GLU A 61 22.12 12.10 -4.23
C GLU A 61 21.31 10.83 -4.50
N ILE A 62 21.86 9.89 -5.28
CA ILE A 62 21.22 8.60 -5.56
C ILE A 62 20.92 7.84 -4.27
N ILE A 63 21.88 7.73 -3.35
CA ILE A 63 21.68 7.01 -2.07
C ILE A 63 20.54 7.67 -1.26
N LYS A 64 20.58 8.99 -1.08
CA LYS A 64 19.58 9.72 -0.30
C LYS A 64 18.18 9.55 -0.86
N LEU A 65 18.02 9.71 -2.17
CA LEU A 65 16.71 9.63 -2.81
C LEU A 65 16.21 8.19 -2.83
N LYS A 66 17.07 7.21 -3.12
CA LYS A 66 16.70 5.79 -3.05
C LYS A 66 16.13 5.42 -1.68
N GLU A 67 16.78 5.82 -0.59
CA GLU A 67 16.27 5.58 0.77
C GLU A 67 14.88 6.19 1.00
N VAL A 68 14.61 7.39 0.46
CA VAL A 68 13.29 8.02 0.55
C VAL A 68 12.25 7.23 -0.25
N TYR A 69 12.57 6.81 -1.47
CA TYR A 69 11.68 6.01 -2.31
C TYR A 69 11.33 4.67 -1.65
N GLU A 70 12.33 3.95 -1.14
CA GLU A 70 12.15 2.68 -0.42
C GLU A 70 11.32 2.88 0.86
N TYR A 71 11.53 3.97 1.59
CA TYR A 71 10.72 4.25 2.78
C TYR A 71 9.26 4.55 2.44
N LEU A 72 8.99 5.20 1.31
CA LEU A 72 7.63 5.49 0.86
C LEU A 72 6.88 4.24 0.37
N GLU A 73 7.58 3.31 -0.27
CA GLU A 73 7.03 2.00 -0.65
C GLU A 73 6.78 1.12 0.58
N LEU A 74 7.69 1.12 1.56
CA LEU A 74 7.45 0.43 2.83
C LEU A 74 6.15 0.88 3.54
N VAL A 75 5.74 2.13 3.38
CA VAL A 75 4.45 2.61 3.93
C VAL A 75 3.26 1.95 3.21
N THR A 76 3.36 1.70 1.90
CA THR A 76 2.31 1.02 1.14
C THR A 76 2.27 -0.48 1.42
N ASP A 77 3.42 -1.14 1.56
CA ASP A 77 3.54 -2.53 2.07
C ASP A 77 2.86 -2.67 3.44
N LYS A 78 3.09 -1.73 4.36
CA LYS A 78 2.41 -1.73 5.67
C LYS A 78 0.90 -1.53 5.58
N CYS A 79 0.39 -0.93 4.50
CA CYS A 79 -1.05 -0.86 4.25
C CYS A 79 -1.59 -2.21 3.75
N GLU A 80 -0.83 -2.91 2.90
CA GLU A 80 -1.15 -4.27 2.45
C GLU A 80 -1.17 -5.26 3.62
N ASP A 81 -0.20 -5.21 4.53
CA ASP A 81 -0.19 -6.04 5.75
C ASP A 81 -1.52 -5.96 6.53
N VAL A 82 -2.08 -4.74 6.64
CA VAL A 82 -3.38 -4.53 7.30
C VAL A 82 -4.52 -5.15 6.49
N ALA A 83 -4.49 -5.01 5.16
CA ALA A 83 -5.47 -5.63 4.28
C ALA A 83 -5.44 -7.16 4.35
N ASP A 84 -4.26 -7.75 4.49
CA ASP A 84 -4.07 -9.19 4.65
C ASP A 84 -4.68 -9.69 5.97
N VAL A 85 -4.44 -8.98 7.08
CA VAL A 85 -5.08 -9.30 8.37
C VAL A 85 -6.60 -9.19 8.29
N LEU A 86 -7.12 -8.17 7.60
CA LEU A 86 -8.56 -8.01 7.38
C LEU A 86 -9.13 -9.16 6.53
N ARG A 87 -8.42 -9.58 5.48
CA ARG A 87 -8.79 -10.71 4.62
C ARG A 87 -8.87 -12.01 5.42
N ASP A 88 -7.85 -12.30 6.23
CA ASP A 88 -7.82 -13.47 7.10
C ASP A 88 -8.99 -13.48 8.09
N LEU A 89 -9.34 -12.31 8.62
CA LEU A 89 -10.49 -12.14 9.50
C LEU A 89 -11.82 -12.40 8.77
N VAL A 90 -12.01 -11.89 7.54
CA VAL A 90 -13.18 -12.23 6.71
C VAL A 90 -13.28 -13.74 6.54
N VAL A 91 -12.22 -14.38 6.06
CA VAL A 91 -12.18 -15.82 5.75
C VAL A 91 -12.48 -16.67 6.99
N LYS A 92 -11.97 -16.27 8.16
CA LYS A 92 -12.18 -17.01 9.41
C LYS A 92 -13.61 -16.96 9.95
N TYR A 93 -14.37 -15.91 9.65
CA TYR A 93 -15.71 -15.68 10.19
C TYR A 93 -16.82 -15.72 9.13
N SER A 94 -16.48 -16.09 7.88
CA SER A 94 -17.42 -16.41 6.80
C SER A 94 -18.03 -17.81 6.94
#